data_AF-A0A941ZSK0-F1
#
_entry.id   AF-A0A941ZSK0-F1
#
_cell.length_a   1.000
_cell.length_b   1.000
_cell.length_c   1.000
_cell.angle_alpha   90.00
_cell.angle_beta   90.00
_cell.angle_gamma   90.00
#
_symmetry.space_group_name_H-M   'P 1'
#
loop_
_entity.id
_entity.type
_entity.pdbx_description
1 polymer ?
#
loop_
_entity_poly.entity_id
_entity_poly.type
_entity_poly.pdbx_seq_one_letter_code
_entity_poly.pdbx_strand_id
1 'polypeptide(L)'
;GNHTFNFALKAGGKVGGDPLPNYDQFQWGGFLQQSGYKTGQLYGENLTFGRAMYYHRILKGTILEGAYGGFSLEAGRVGNPLVPGSPEGLLKSASVFVAADSPIGPAYLGYGRAKDGNDSFYFYLGRAF
;
A
#
# COMPACT_ATOMS: atom_id res chain seq x y z
N GLY A 1 16.74 18.60 1.49
CA GLY A 1 15.73 18.99 2.47
C GLY A 1 15.28 17.76 3.25
N ASN A 2 14.81 17.90 4.49
CA ASN A 2 14.38 16.77 5.31
C ASN A 2 13.02 16.17 4.90
N HIS A 3 12.41 16.65 3.79
CA HIS A 3 11.07 16.31 3.33
C HIS A 3 11.16 15.60 1.98
N THR A 4 10.45 14.48 1.86
CA THR A 4 10.37 13.70 0.63
C THR A 4 8.91 13.46 0.27
N PHE A 5 8.60 13.72 -1.00
CA PHE A 5 7.32 13.41 -1.61
C PHE A 5 7.53 12.29 -2.61
N ASN A 6 6.71 11.24 -2.52
CA ASN A 6 6.73 10.10 -3.43
C ASN A 6 5.33 9.94 -4.02
N PHE A 7 5.26 9.84 -5.35
CA PHE A 7 4.01 9.57 -6.05
C PHE A 7 4.20 8.29 -6.86
N ALA A 8 3.20 7.42 -6.82
CA ALA A 8 3.21 6.18 -7.57
C ALA A 8 1.86 5.99 -8.26
N LEU A 9 1.89 5.56 -9.51
CA LEU A 9 0.72 5.17 -10.28
C LEU A 9 0.98 3.76 -10.80
N LYS A 10 -0.01 2.89 -10.65
CA LYS A 10 0.03 1.51 -11.15
C LYS A 10 -1.29 1.23 -11.84
N ALA A 11 -1.23 0.70 -13.06
CA ALA A 11 -2.40 0.22 -13.78
C ALA A 11 -2.05 -1.10 -14.44
N GLY A 12 -2.97 -2.04 -14.41
CA GLY A 12 -2.81 -3.37 -14.98
C GLY A 12 -4.18 -3.90 -15.39
N GLY A 13 -4.24 -4.65 -16.47
CA GLY A 13 -5.48 -5.20 -16.97
C GLY A 13 -5.22 -6.39 -17.88
N LYS A 14 -6.27 -7.14 -18.15
CA LYS A 14 -6.21 -8.28 -19.06
C LYS A 14 -5.95 -7.82 -20.50
N VAL A 15 -5.01 -8.48 -21.18
CA VAL A 15 -4.80 -8.32 -22.63
C VAL A 15 -5.33 -9.59 -23.31
N GLY A 16 -6.61 -9.60 -23.72
CA GLY A 16 -7.25 -10.75 -24.38
C GLY A 16 -8.74 -10.92 -24.06
N GLY A 17 -9.41 -11.90 -24.69
CA GLY A 17 -10.87 -12.15 -24.56
C GLY A 17 -11.27 -13.15 -23.46
N ASP A 18 -10.45 -14.14 -23.13
CA ASP A 18 -10.79 -15.22 -22.19
C ASP A 18 -10.61 -14.81 -20.72
N PRO A 19 -11.54 -15.13 -19.80
CA PRO A 19 -11.40 -14.77 -18.38
C PRO A 19 -10.10 -15.31 -17.79
N LEU A 20 -9.38 -14.47 -17.02
CA LEU A 20 -8.12 -14.88 -16.38
C LEU A 20 -8.39 -16.04 -15.39
N PRO A 21 -7.60 -17.12 -15.42
CA PRO A 21 -7.67 -18.16 -14.39
C PRO A 21 -7.52 -17.55 -12.99
N ASN A 22 -8.15 -18.14 -11.97
CA ASN A 22 -8.11 -17.61 -10.58
C ASN A 22 -6.68 -17.38 -10.02
N TYR A 23 -5.67 -18.03 -10.58
CA TYR A 23 -4.26 -17.88 -10.20
C TYR A 23 -3.54 -16.70 -10.88
N ASP A 24 -4.10 -16.15 -11.96
CA ASP A 24 -3.55 -15.04 -12.75
C ASP A 24 -4.25 -13.70 -12.41
N GLN A 25 -5.11 -13.69 -11.40
CA GLN A 25 -5.79 -12.50 -10.92
C GLN A 25 -4.83 -11.60 -10.12
N PHE A 26 -5.01 -10.29 -10.24
CA PHE A 26 -4.21 -9.34 -9.47
C PHE A 26 -4.57 -9.44 -7.98
N GLN A 27 -3.65 -9.96 -7.18
CA GLN A 27 -3.73 -9.91 -5.72
C GLN A 27 -3.28 -8.52 -5.24
N TRP A 28 -4.25 -7.72 -4.80
CA TRP A 28 -4.02 -6.34 -4.40
C TRP A 28 -4.35 -6.10 -2.92
N GLY A 29 -3.73 -5.08 -2.33
CA GLY A 29 -3.75 -4.82 -0.88
C GLY A 29 -2.36 -4.88 -0.26
N GLY A 30 -2.21 -4.32 0.93
CA GLY A 30 -0.95 -4.27 1.67
C GLY A 30 -0.45 -2.86 1.98
N PHE A 31 0.65 -2.78 2.72
CA PHE A 31 1.25 -1.51 3.13
C PHE A 31 1.69 -0.67 1.93
N LEU A 32 1.24 0.59 1.88
CA LEU A 32 1.44 1.49 0.75
C LEU A 32 0.97 0.90 -0.61
N GLN A 33 0.12 -0.13 -0.55
CA GLN A 33 -0.52 -0.76 -1.70
C GLN A 33 -2.00 -1.00 -1.38
N GLN A 34 -2.71 0.09 -1.14
CA GLN A 34 -4.04 0.09 -0.54
C GLN A 34 -4.00 -0.36 0.92
N SER A 35 -3.33 0.44 1.75
CA SER A 35 -2.97 0.17 3.15
C SER A 35 -4.14 -0.08 4.11
N GLY A 36 -5.37 0.20 3.71
CA GLY A 36 -6.52 -0.22 4.51
C GLY A 36 -6.87 -1.70 4.35
N TYR A 37 -6.34 -2.39 3.35
CA TYR A 37 -6.68 -3.78 3.02
C TYR A 37 -5.50 -4.71 3.26
N LYS A 38 -5.80 -5.94 3.71
CA LYS A 38 -4.78 -6.97 3.87
C LYS A 38 -4.14 -7.31 2.53
N THR A 39 -2.89 -7.74 2.58
CA THR A 39 -2.17 -8.18 1.38
C THR A 39 -2.95 -9.28 0.68
N GLY A 40 -3.30 -9.07 -0.59
CA GLY A 40 -4.10 -10.03 -1.38
C GLY A 40 -5.56 -10.13 -0.92
N GLN A 41 -6.13 -9.08 -0.30
CA GLN A 41 -7.56 -9.05 0.03
C GLN A 41 -8.43 -8.69 -1.18
N LEU A 42 -7.88 -7.95 -2.15
CA LEU A 42 -8.60 -7.49 -3.33
C LEU A 42 -8.18 -8.34 -4.53
N TYR A 43 -9.17 -8.94 -5.21
CA TYR A 43 -8.97 -9.77 -6.41
C TYR A 43 -9.76 -9.18 -7.57
N GLY A 44 -9.11 -9.03 -8.72
CA GLY A 44 -9.80 -8.62 -9.94
C GLY A 44 -8.94 -8.72 -11.19
N GLU A 45 -9.61 -8.60 -12.34
CA GLU A 45 -8.97 -8.70 -13.66
C GLU A 45 -8.32 -7.38 -14.10
N ASN A 46 -8.80 -6.26 -13.56
CA ASN A 46 -8.28 -4.92 -13.86
C ASN A 46 -7.99 -4.16 -12.57
N LEU A 47 -6.89 -3.44 -12.57
CA LEU A 47 -6.40 -2.64 -11.46
C LEU A 47 -6.00 -1.26 -11.97
N THR A 48 -6.45 -0.23 -11.27
CA THR A 48 -5.91 1.12 -11.39
C THR A 48 -5.67 1.65 -9.99
N PHE A 49 -4.48 2.18 -9.73
CA PHE A 49 -4.06 2.59 -8.41
C PHE A 49 -3.17 3.83 -8.50
N GLY A 50 -3.39 4.75 -7.57
CA GLY A 50 -2.53 5.89 -7.33
C GLY A 50 -2.25 6.06 -5.85
N ARG A 51 -1.02 6.44 -5.54
CA ARG A 51 -0.55 6.75 -4.20
C ARG A 51 0.22 8.05 -4.21
N ALA A 52 -0.06 8.88 -3.22
CA ALA A 52 0.76 10.00 -2.82
C ALA A 52 1.27 9.72 -1.41
N MET A 53 2.57 9.83 -1.21
CA MET A 53 3.24 9.57 0.06
C MET A 53 4.12 10.77 0.38
N TYR A 54 4.09 11.16 1.63
CA TYR A 54 4.95 12.20 2.17
C TYR A 54 5.60 11.67 3.43
N TYR A 55 6.91 11.86 3.53
CA TYR A 55 7.64 11.51 4.73
C TYR A 55 8.78 12.49 4.95
N HIS A 56 9.13 12.66 6.21
CA HIS A 56 10.23 13.52 6.60
C HIS A 56 11.00 12.89 7.75
N ARG A 57 12.28 13.27 7.87
CA ARG A 57 13.12 12.78 8.97
C ARG A 57 12.63 13.40 10.28
N ILE A 58 12.20 12.55 11.21
CA ILE A 58 11.69 12.95 12.53
C ILE A 58 12.77 12.85 13.61
N LEU A 59 13.71 11.90 13.47
CA LEU A 59 14.81 11.72 14.42
C LEU A 59 16.15 11.63 13.68
N LYS A 60 17.12 12.40 14.19
CA LYS A 60 18.55 12.31 13.89
C LYS A 60 19.21 11.84 15.18
N GLY A 61 19.65 10.59 15.27
CA GLY A 61 20.12 10.05 16.55
C GLY A 61 20.98 8.80 16.43
N THR A 62 21.70 8.50 17.51
CA THR A 62 22.81 7.55 17.58
C THR A 62 22.39 6.07 17.69
N ILE A 63 21.14 5.79 18.08
CA ILE A 63 20.60 4.42 18.29
C ILE A 63 19.92 3.86 17.02
N LEU A 64 19.25 4.73 16.25
CA LEU A 64 18.68 4.45 14.93
C LEU A 64 19.31 5.44 13.98
N GLU A 65 20.07 4.99 12.98
CA GLU A 65 20.84 5.86 12.06
C GLU A 65 19.99 7.01 11.47
N GLY A 66 18.67 6.80 11.39
CA GLY A 66 17.66 7.84 11.31
C GLY A 66 16.26 7.26 11.46
N ALA A 67 15.28 8.08 11.84
CA ALA A 67 13.87 7.70 11.73
C ALA A 67 13.10 8.72 10.90
N TYR A 68 12.14 8.23 10.13
CA TYR A 68 11.29 8.99 9.22
C TYR A 68 9.84 8.74 9.59
N GLY A 69 9.08 9.81 9.76
CA GLY A 69 7.64 9.76 9.92
C GLY A 69 6.99 10.20 8.63
N GLY A 70 5.94 9.50 8.23
CA GLY A 70 5.22 9.84 7.02
C GLY A 70 3.77 9.39 7.03
N PHE A 71 3.07 9.82 6.00
CA PHE A 71 1.72 9.38 5.70
C PHE A 71 1.59 9.12 4.21
N SER A 72 0.61 8.32 3.84
CA SER A 72 0.24 8.10 2.45
C SER A 72 -1.26 8.20 2.25
N LEU A 73 -1.64 8.69 1.08
CA LEU A 73 -3.00 8.75 0.58
C LEU A 73 -3.05 7.90 -0.68
N GLU A 74 -4.03 7.02 -0.73
CA GLU A 74 -4.13 5.97 -1.73
C GLU A 74 -5.55 5.96 -2.30
N ALA A 75 -5.63 5.81 -3.61
CA ALA A 75 -6.88 5.65 -4.31
C ALA A 75 -6.70 4.62 -5.41
N GLY A 76 -7.53 3.59 -5.40
CA GLY A 76 -7.49 2.53 -6.38
C GLY A 76 -8.88 2.04 -6.76
N ARG A 77 -8.95 1.32 -7.86
CA ARG A 77 -10.14 0.63 -8.33
C ARG A 77 -9.72 -0.73 -8.83
N VAL A 78 -10.44 -1.74 -8.36
CA VAL A 78 -10.35 -3.11 -8.86
C VAL A 78 -11.63 -3.39 -9.64
N GLY A 79 -11.50 -3.73 -10.92
CA GLY A 79 -12.62 -3.99 -11.82
C GLY A 79 -12.92 -5.48 -11.95
N ASN A 80 -14.20 -5.80 -12.17
CA ASN A 80 -14.75 -7.16 -12.24
C ASN A 80 -14.41 -8.05 -11.03
N PRO A 81 -14.83 -7.69 -9.81
CA PRO A 81 -14.74 -8.63 -8.69
C PRO A 81 -15.65 -9.84 -8.95
N LEU A 82 -15.08 -11.02 -9.17
CA LEU A 82 -15.84 -12.28 -9.35
C LEU A 82 -16.28 -12.90 -8.01
N VAL A 83 -15.78 -12.38 -6.88
CA VAL A 83 -16.12 -12.84 -5.53
C VAL A 83 -17.23 -11.95 -4.95
N PRO A 84 -18.42 -12.51 -4.62
CA PRO A 84 -19.45 -11.78 -3.89
C PRO A 84 -18.88 -11.25 -2.56
N GLY A 85 -18.87 -9.93 -2.38
CA GLY A 85 -18.37 -9.27 -1.17
C GLY A 85 -17.06 -8.50 -1.33
N SER A 86 -16.42 -8.51 -2.51
CA SER A 86 -15.33 -7.58 -2.80
C SER A 86 -15.87 -6.16 -2.98
N PRO A 87 -15.22 -5.12 -2.43
CA PRO A 87 -15.71 -3.76 -2.55
C PRO A 87 -15.64 -3.29 -4.01
N GLU A 88 -16.80 -2.97 -4.57
CA GLU A 88 -16.93 -2.42 -5.92
C GLU A 88 -16.72 -0.91 -5.92
N GLY A 89 -15.95 -0.40 -6.89
CA GLY A 89 -15.79 1.04 -7.12
C GLY A 89 -14.44 1.62 -6.72
N LEU A 90 -14.44 2.90 -6.32
CA LEU A 90 -13.22 3.64 -5.98
C LEU A 90 -12.87 3.43 -4.51
N LEU A 91 -11.88 2.59 -4.27
CA LEU A 91 -11.30 2.27 -2.97
C LEU A 91 -10.37 3.41 -2.57
N LYS A 92 -10.60 4.03 -1.41
CA LYS A 92 -9.73 5.07 -0.86
C LYS A 92 -9.13 4.61 0.45
N SER A 93 -7.84 4.80 0.61
CA SER A 93 -7.11 4.44 1.82
C SER A 93 -6.14 5.55 2.21
N ALA A 94 -5.84 5.61 3.49
CA ALA A 94 -4.80 6.46 4.03
C ALA A 94 -4.00 5.66 5.05
N SER A 95 -2.71 5.92 5.13
CA SER A 95 -1.85 5.34 6.17
C SER A 95 -0.93 6.37 6.78
N VAL A 96 -0.52 6.09 8.00
CA VAL A 96 0.59 6.74 8.68
C VAL A 96 1.65 5.67 8.95
N PHE A 97 2.91 6.04 8.86
CA PHE A 97 4.00 5.10 9.09
C PHE A 97 5.23 5.79 9.66
N VAL A 98 6.04 4.98 10.33
CA VAL A 98 7.37 5.32 10.77
C VAL A 98 8.34 4.31 10.17
N ALA A 99 9.40 4.81 9.55
CA ALA A 99 10.53 4.03 9.10
C ALA A 99 11.73 4.35 9.98
N ALA A 100 12.54 3.37 10.34
CA ALA A 100 13.76 3.55 11.10
C ALA A 100 14.90 2.78 10.46
N ASP A 101 16.01 3.45 10.20
CA ASP A 101 17.24 2.81 9.78
C ASP A 101 17.88 2.16 11.02
N SER A 102 17.99 0.84 11.01
CA SER A 102 18.62 0.06 12.08
C SER A 102 19.83 -0.71 11.54
N PRO A 103 20.77 -1.15 12.41
CA PRO A 103 21.97 -1.88 11.98
C PRO A 103 21.67 -3.18 11.23
N ILE A 104 20.51 -3.79 11.49
CA ILE A 104 20.06 -5.04 10.86
C ILE A 104 19.22 -4.81 9.59
N GLY A 105 18.99 -3.54 9.23
CA GLY A 105 18.19 -3.13 8.07
C GLY A 105 17.10 -2.12 8.42
N PRO A 106 16.42 -1.55 7.41
CA PRO A 106 15.35 -0.60 7.65
C PRO A 106 14.12 -1.31 8.23
N ALA A 107 13.59 -0.77 9.33
CA ALA A 107 12.34 -1.21 9.94
C ALA A 107 11.21 -0.26 9.52
N TYR A 108 10.04 -0.79 9.20
CA TYR A 108 8.85 -0.02 8.86
C TYR A 108 7.70 -0.47 9.75
N LEU A 109 6.99 0.51 10.32
CA LEU A 109 5.80 0.28 11.10
C LEU A 109 4.72 1.23 10.61
N GLY A 110 3.59 0.69 10.19
CA GLY A 110 2.55 1.43 9.51
C GLY A 110 1.16 1.03 9.98
N TYR A 111 0.26 2.01 10.00
CA TYR A 111 -1.16 1.80 10.21
C TYR A 111 -1.91 2.40 9.02
N GLY A 112 -2.75 1.61 8.38
CA GLY A 112 -3.59 2.03 7.27
C GLY A 112 -5.07 1.80 7.55
N ARG A 113 -5.89 2.68 6.98
CA ARG A 113 -7.34 2.63 7.07
C ARG A 113 -7.95 2.95 5.71
N ALA A 114 -8.93 2.15 5.30
CA ALA A 114 -9.76 2.38 4.14
C ALA A 114 -11.07 3.07 4.53
N LYS A 115 -11.65 3.78 3.56
CA LYS A 115 -12.90 4.54 3.76
C LYS A 115 -14.10 3.64 4.07
N ASP A 116 -14.09 2.39 3.63
CA ASP A 116 -15.13 1.38 3.87
C ASP A 116 -15.08 0.77 5.28
N GLY A 117 -14.17 1.24 6.14
CA GLY A 117 -14.06 0.82 7.53
C GLY A 117 -13.01 -0.25 7.77
N ASN A 118 -12.32 -0.73 6.73
CA ASN A 118 -11.24 -1.70 6.89
C ASN A 118 -9.98 -1.00 7.43
N ASP A 119 -9.27 -1.65 8.35
CA ASP A 119 -8.00 -1.16 8.86
C ASP A 119 -6.96 -2.28 8.96
N SER A 120 -5.70 -1.91 8.89
CA SER A 120 -4.59 -2.86 8.84
C SER A 120 -3.34 -2.26 9.47
N PHE A 121 -2.67 -3.07 10.27
CA PHE A 121 -1.38 -2.75 10.86
C PHE A 121 -0.30 -3.54 10.16
N TYR A 122 0.82 -2.89 9.88
CA TYR A 122 1.94 -3.48 9.18
C TYR A 122 3.24 -3.26 9.93
N PHE A 123 4.05 -4.31 9.94
CA PHE A 123 5.41 -4.27 10.43
C PHE A 123 6.28 -4.99 9.42
N TYR A 124 7.34 -4.32 8.98
CA TYR A 124 8.36 -4.89 8.10
C TYR A 124 9.72 -4.65 8.73
N LEU A 125 10.58 -5.65 8.63
CA LEU A 125 11.98 -5.57 9.00
C LEU A 125 12.79 -6.01 7.79
N GLY A 126 13.53 -5.09 7.18
CA GLY A 126 14.21 -5.28 5.90
C GLY A 126 13.65 -4.39 4.78
N ARG A 127 14.09 -4.61 3.54
CA ARG A 127 13.59 -3.84 2.38
C ARG A 127 12.13 -4.17 2.12
N ALA A 128 11.25 -3.21 2.41
CA ALA A 128 9.81 -3.35 2.21
C ALA A 128 9.35 -3.03 0.78
N PHE A 129 10.21 -2.39 -0.04
CA PHE A 129 9.90 -1.92 -1.39
C PHE A 129 11.16 -1.64 -2.20
#